data_AF-A0A0L0C847-F1
#
_entry.id   AF-A0A0L0C847-F1
#
_cell.length_a   1.000
_cell.length_b   1.000
_cell.length_c   1.000
_cell.angle_alpha   90.00
_cell.angle_beta   90.00
_cell.angle_gamma   90.00
#
_symmetry.space_group_name_H-M   'P 1'
#
loop_
_entity.id
_entity.type
_entity.pdbx_description
1 polymer ?
#
loop_
_entity_poly.entity_id
_entity_poly.type
_entity_poly.pdbx_seq_one_letter_code
_entity_poly.pdbx_strand_id
1 'polypeptide(L)'
;MLPVDFYVLSLNLPFLSLQVPHAITLVEHLDLLCIADRENMRVVCPKAGLKSSQGEGQPAATIQEPDLGRVFGVAAYGDIVYVVNGPTSMLPVRGFTIDPRSETIIGHWGEFKNPHSIAVCVNGSALYVSEIGTNHQTNRIWKYVLV
;
A
#
# COMPACT_ATOMS: atom_id res chain seq x y z
N MET A 1 -4.38 -18.18 -24.74
CA MET A 1 -4.23 -16.91 -24.01
C MET A 1 -5.53 -16.65 -23.29
N LEU A 2 -5.49 -16.40 -21.98
CA LEU A 2 -6.65 -15.83 -21.31
C LEU A 2 -6.83 -14.41 -21.90
N PRO A 3 -8.02 -14.04 -22.38
CA PRO A 3 -8.24 -12.67 -22.84
C PRO A 3 -7.99 -11.72 -21.67
N VAL A 4 -7.20 -10.68 -21.91
CA VAL A 4 -7.07 -9.54 -21.00
C VAL A 4 -7.91 -8.44 -21.63
N ASP A 5 -9.15 -8.30 -21.16
CA ASP A 5 -9.99 -7.18 -21.56
C ASP A 5 -9.47 -5.92 -20.85
N PHE A 6 -9.13 -4.90 -21.64
CA PHE A 6 -8.59 -3.65 -21.12
C PHE A 6 -9.73 -2.72 -20.71
N TYR A 7 -9.99 -2.68 -19.41
CA TYR A 7 -10.75 -1.60 -18.80
C TYR A 7 -9.74 -0.67 -18.14
N VAL A 8 -9.62 0.56 -18.65
CA VAL A 8 -9.21 1.64 -17.74
C VAL A 8 -10.34 1.67 -16.74
N LEU A 9 -10.09 1.30 -15.48
CA LEU A 9 -10.87 1.86 -14.39
C LEU A 9 -10.71 3.35 -14.58
N SER A 10 -11.65 3.95 -15.31
CA SER A 10 -11.82 5.36 -15.42
C SER A 10 -12.18 5.75 -14.00
N LEU A 11 -11.14 5.92 -13.18
CA LEU A 11 -11.14 6.83 -12.07
C LEU A 11 -11.28 8.22 -12.71
N ASN A 12 -12.36 8.46 -13.45
CA ASN A 12 -13.03 9.76 -13.55
C ASN A 12 -13.62 10.04 -12.15
N LEU A 13 -12.74 9.95 -11.14
CA LEU A 13 -12.87 10.57 -9.86
C LEU A 13 -12.36 11.97 -10.15
N PRO A 14 -13.22 12.98 -10.35
CA PRO A 14 -12.79 14.39 -10.35
C PRO A 14 -12.02 14.80 -9.07
N PHE A 15 -11.81 13.87 -8.13
CA PHE A 15 -11.24 14.06 -6.81
C PHE A 15 -10.00 13.19 -6.49
N LEU A 16 -9.58 12.22 -7.33
CA LEU A 16 -8.40 11.37 -7.03
C LEU A 16 -7.23 11.68 -7.96
N SER A 17 -6.44 12.68 -7.58
CA SER A 17 -5.16 13.01 -8.22
C SER A 17 -4.02 12.27 -7.52
N LEU A 18 -3.25 11.46 -8.26
CA LEU A 18 -2.10 10.70 -7.76
C LEU A 18 -0.79 11.38 -8.18
N GLN A 19 0.18 11.42 -7.28
CA GLN A 19 1.52 11.92 -7.53
C GLN A 19 2.54 10.79 -7.30
N VAL A 20 2.93 10.16 -8.42
CA VAL A 20 3.79 8.95 -8.46
C VAL A 20 3.08 7.76 -7.78
N PRO A 21 2.04 7.18 -8.40
CA PRO A 21 1.45 5.93 -7.95
C PRO A 21 2.49 4.82 -8.05
N HIS A 22 2.94 4.32 -6.92
CA HIS A 22 4.18 3.53 -6.88
C HIS A 22 3.95 2.03 -6.62
N ALA A 23 2.92 1.69 -5.85
CA ALA A 23 2.52 0.32 -5.54
C ALA A 23 1.01 0.23 -5.36
N ILE A 24 0.46 -0.97 -5.50
CA ILE A 24 -0.98 -1.21 -5.43
C ILE A 24 -1.28 -2.58 -4.83
N THR A 25 -2.38 -2.69 -4.08
CA THR A 25 -2.86 -3.95 -3.54
C THR A 25 -4.39 -3.99 -3.50
N LEU A 26 -4.96 -5.18 -3.61
CA LEU A 26 -6.40 -5.41 -3.64
C LEU A 26 -6.87 -5.89 -2.26
N VAL A 27 -7.93 -5.27 -1.73
CA VAL A 27 -8.62 -5.71 -0.52
C VAL A 27 -10.01 -6.21 -0.93
N GLU A 28 -10.06 -7.47 -1.36
CA GLU A 28 -11.21 -8.04 -2.09
C GLU A 28 -12.52 -7.98 -1.29
N HIS A 29 -12.46 -8.32 0.00
CA HIS A 29 -13.65 -8.35 0.85
C HIS A 29 -14.26 -6.95 1.01
N LEU A 30 -13.42 -5.90 1.06
CA LEU A 30 -13.84 -4.51 1.15
C LEU A 30 -14.18 -3.87 -0.19
N ASP A 31 -13.88 -4.56 -1.29
CA ASP A 31 -13.97 -4.02 -2.65
C ASP A 31 -13.15 -2.73 -2.79
N LEU A 32 -11.90 -2.75 -2.29
CA LEU A 32 -10.99 -1.60 -2.31
C LEU A 32 -9.69 -1.91 -3.06
N LEU A 33 -9.18 -0.90 -3.74
CA LEU A 33 -7.88 -0.90 -4.40
C LEU A 33 -6.98 0.10 -3.69
N CYS A 34 -6.06 -0.35 -2.85
CA CYS A 34 -5.20 0.53 -2.06
C CYS A 34 -3.89 0.84 -2.79
N ILE A 35 -3.60 2.13 -2.96
CA ILE A 35 -2.52 2.64 -3.80
C ILE A 35 -1.55 3.45 -2.93
N ALA A 36 -0.26 3.17 -3.09
CA ALA A 36 0.82 4.01 -2.56
C ALA A 36 0.95 5.27 -3.44
N ASP A 37 0.46 6.40 -2.94
CA ASP A 37 0.57 7.70 -3.58
C ASP A 37 1.81 8.43 -3.04
N ARG A 38 2.97 8.10 -3.63
CA ARG A 38 4.28 8.28 -3.00
C ARG A 38 4.58 9.73 -2.61
N GLU A 39 4.41 10.68 -3.53
CA GLU A 39 4.76 12.08 -3.25
C GLU A 39 3.69 12.82 -2.46
N ASN A 40 2.44 12.38 -2.51
CA ASN A 40 1.41 12.87 -1.61
C ASN A 40 1.49 12.24 -0.20
N MET A 41 2.45 11.34 0.04
CA MET A 41 2.73 10.75 1.36
C MET A 41 1.50 10.10 2.02
N ARG A 42 0.72 9.37 1.22
CA ARG A 42 -0.55 8.77 1.66
C ARG A 42 -0.79 7.41 1.01
N VAL A 43 -1.71 6.66 1.60
CA VAL A 43 -2.36 5.52 0.95
C VAL A 43 -3.80 5.90 0.64
N VAL A 44 -4.21 5.71 -0.61
CA VAL A 44 -5.58 5.97 -1.05
C VAL A 44 -6.23 4.66 -1.49
N CYS A 45 -7.43 4.40 -1.01
CA CYS A 45 -8.17 3.17 -1.27
C CYS A 45 -9.53 3.49 -1.92
N PRO A 46 -9.59 3.79 -3.23
CA PRO A 46 -10.85 3.83 -3.97
C PRO A 46 -11.53 2.46 -4.04
N LYS A 47 -12.79 2.45 -4.47
CA LYS A 47 -13.52 1.23 -4.81
C LYS A 47 -12.86 0.50 -5.98
N ALA A 48 -12.75 -0.82 -5.87
CA ALA A 48 -12.17 -1.67 -6.90
C ALA A 48 -13.20 -2.10 -7.97
N GLY A 49 -14.50 -2.05 -7.66
CA GLY A 49 -15.58 -2.42 -8.58
C GLY A 49 -15.77 -3.93 -8.75
N LEU A 50 -15.28 -4.74 -7.80
CA LEU A 50 -15.36 -6.21 -7.84
C LEU A 50 -16.79 -6.74 -7.68
N LYS A 51 -17.62 -6.05 -6.88
CA LYS A 51 -18.97 -6.50 -6.52
C LYS A 51 -20.05 -5.79 -7.34
N SER A 52 -19.89 -4.48 -7.53
CA SER A 52 -20.80 -3.65 -8.32
C SER A 52 -20.10 -2.38 -8.75
N SER A 53 -20.53 -1.79 -9.87
CA SER A 53 -20.12 -0.43 -10.25
C SER A 53 -20.76 0.66 -9.37
N GLN A 54 -21.70 0.30 -8.47
CA GLN A 54 -22.23 1.24 -7.49
C GLN A 54 -21.12 1.64 -6.50
N GLY A 55 -20.85 2.94 -6.42
CA GLY A 55 -19.78 3.49 -5.57
C GLY A 55 -18.50 3.85 -6.32
N GLU A 56 -18.38 3.48 -7.60
CA GLU A 56 -17.40 4.11 -8.49
C GLU A 56 -17.67 5.63 -8.50
N GLY A 57 -16.65 6.44 -8.21
CA GLY A 57 -16.81 7.89 -8.07
C GLY A 57 -16.94 8.42 -6.63
N GLN A 58 -17.14 7.55 -5.63
CA GLN A 58 -17.15 7.98 -4.22
C GLN A 58 -15.75 8.38 -3.74
N PRO A 59 -15.64 9.24 -2.71
CA PRO A 59 -14.36 9.57 -2.10
C PRO A 59 -13.61 8.31 -1.67
N ALA A 60 -12.33 8.24 -2.03
CA ALA A 60 -11.46 7.16 -1.58
C ALA A 60 -11.14 7.34 -0.09
N ALA A 61 -11.15 6.24 0.67
CA ALA A 61 -10.55 6.22 2.00
C ALA A 61 -9.09 6.67 1.87
N THR A 62 -8.67 7.64 2.68
CA THR A 62 -7.38 8.30 2.53
C THR A 62 -6.64 8.29 3.86
N ILE A 63 -5.56 7.52 3.90
CA ILE A 63 -4.72 7.40 5.09
C ILE A 63 -3.47 8.26 4.88
N GLN A 64 -3.46 9.39 5.57
CA GLN A 64 -2.39 10.38 5.53
C GLN A 64 -2.12 10.89 6.95
N GLU A 65 -1.16 10.26 7.62
CA GLU A 65 -0.78 10.62 8.99
C GLU A 65 0.62 11.28 8.99
N PRO A 66 0.92 12.16 9.96
CA PRO A 66 2.16 12.96 9.96
C PRO A 66 3.46 12.14 9.89
N ASP A 67 3.42 10.89 10.33
CA ASP A 67 4.57 10.00 10.43
C ASP A 67 4.68 8.99 9.28
N LEU A 68 3.70 8.93 8.36
CA LEU A 68 3.68 7.97 7.26
C LEU A 68 4.79 8.24 6.24
N GLY A 69 4.91 9.49 5.78
CA GLY A 69 5.91 9.87 4.79
C GLY A 69 5.68 9.24 3.41
N ARG A 70 6.73 9.19 2.58
CA ARG A 70 6.63 8.67 1.20
C ARG A 70 6.44 7.16 1.20
N VAL A 71 5.36 6.68 0.58
CA VAL A 71 5.00 5.25 0.57
C VAL A 71 5.61 4.54 -0.65
N PHE A 72 6.28 3.42 -0.43
CA PHE A 72 6.94 2.64 -1.49
C PHE A 72 6.34 1.24 -1.70
N GLY A 73 5.70 0.67 -0.69
CA GLY A 73 5.11 -0.66 -0.81
C GLY A 73 3.80 -0.73 -0.07
N VAL A 74 2.84 -1.43 -0.67
CA VAL A 74 1.57 -1.81 -0.04
C VAL A 74 1.30 -3.29 -0.33
N ALA A 75 0.79 -4.02 0.65
CA ALA A 75 0.31 -5.40 0.52
C ALA A 75 -0.84 -5.63 1.49
N ALA A 76 -1.85 -6.43 1.11
CA ALA A 76 -3.03 -6.66 1.95
C ALA A 76 -3.21 -8.14 2.31
N TYR A 77 -3.67 -8.39 3.54
CA TYR A 77 -4.18 -9.68 3.99
C TYR A 77 -5.45 -9.48 4.81
N GLY A 78 -6.50 -10.21 4.46
CA GLY A 78 -7.84 -9.94 4.99
C GLY A 78 -8.27 -8.52 4.66
N ASP A 79 -8.64 -7.75 5.68
CA ASP A 79 -9.07 -6.35 5.54
C ASP A 79 -7.98 -5.34 5.95
N ILE A 80 -6.76 -5.82 6.20
CA ILE A 80 -5.64 -5.02 6.70
C ILE A 80 -4.62 -4.77 5.59
N VAL A 81 -4.07 -3.56 5.57
CA VAL A 81 -3.03 -3.15 4.62
C VAL A 81 -1.71 -2.93 5.35
N TYR A 82 -0.67 -3.62 4.90
CA TYR A 82 0.72 -3.41 5.32
C TYR A 82 1.40 -2.47 4.37
N VAL A 83 2.19 -1.54 4.92
CA VAL A 83 2.81 -0.46 4.18
C VAL A 83 4.27 -0.33 4.57
N VAL A 84 5.14 0.03 3.64
CA VAL A 84 6.50 0.49 3.94
C VAL A 84 6.70 1.88 3.39
N ASN A 85 7.20 2.79 4.22
CA ASN A 85 7.65 4.10 3.76
C ASN A 85 9.12 4.07 3.38
N GLY A 86 9.61 5.12 2.73
CA GLY A 86 11.03 5.27 2.42
C GLY A 86 11.65 6.50 3.06
N PRO A 87 12.98 6.64 2.91
CA PRO A 87 13.75 7.69 3.58
C PRO A 87 13.24 9.08 3.22
N THR A 88 13.10 9.93 4.24
CA THR A 88 12.92 11.38 4.11
C THR A 88 13.93 12.05 5.04
N SER A 89 14.08 13.37 4.98
CA SER A 89 14.97 14.09 5.88
C SER A 89 14.50 14.13 7.33
N MET A 90 13.23 13.83 7.62
CA MET A 90 12.62 14.09 8.93
C MET A 90 11.87 12.93 9.56
N LEU A 91 11.50 11.89 8.79
CA LEU A 91 10.64 10.80 9.27
C LEU A 91 11.40 9.49 9.42
N PRO A 92 11.09 8.67 10.45
CA PRO A 92 11.62 7.33 10.58
C PRO A 92 11.19 6.44 9.40
N VAL A 93 12.07 5.53 9.00
CA VAL A 93 11.80 4.58 7.92
C VAL A 93 11.39 3.24 8.52
N ARG A 94 10.13 2.86 8.30
CA ARG A 94 9.48 1.73 8.97
C ARG A 94 8.31 1.17 8.17
N GLY A 95 7.81 0.06 8.64
CA GLY A 95 6.56 -0.54 8.23
C GLY A 95 5.39 -0.02 9.06
N PHE A 96 4.21 -0.04 8.45
CA PHE A 96 2.95 0.37 9.06
C PHE A 96 1.90 -0.69 8.81
N THR A 97 0.96 -0.80 9.73
CA THR A 97 -0.27 -1.59 9.59
C THR A 97 -1.41 -0.59 9.59
N ILE A 98 -2.24 -0.62 8.55
CA ILE A 98 -3.32 0.34 8.31
C ILE A 98 -4.65 -0.41 8.25
N ASP A 99 -5.66 0.16 8.91
CA ASP A 99 -7.05 -0.23 8.73
C ASP A 99 -7.73 0.77 7.77
N PRO A 100 -8.04 0.36 6.53
CA PRO A 100 -8.68 1.23 5.55
C PRO A 100 -10.14 1.56 5.89
N ARG A 101 -10.78 0.87 6.85
CA ARG A 101 -12.15 1.16 7.29
C ARG A 101 -12.22 2.36 8.22
N SER A 102 -11.24 2.47 9.13
CA SER A 102 -11.13 3.60 10.07
C SER A 102 -10.22 4.71 9.56
N GLU A 103 -9.54 4.50 8.43
CA GLU A 103 -8.58 5.44 7.82
C GLU A 103 -7.38 5.76 8.73
N THR A 104 -6.97 4.79 9.56
CA THR A 104 -5.94 5.00 10.59
C THR A 104 -4.77 4.03 10.47
N ILE A 105 -3.59 4.48 10.90
CA ILE A 105 -2.47 3.60 11.23
C ILE A 105 -2.74 2.94 12.58
N ILE A 106 -2.78 1.60 12.59
CA ILE A 106 -3.04 0.78 13.77
C ILE A 106 -1.78 0.08 14.31
N GLY A 107 -0.65 0.23 13.63
CA GLY A 107 0.62 -0.32 14.10
C GLY A 107 1.82 0.14 13.31
N HIS A 108 2.98 0.03 13.95
CA HIS A 108 4.30 0.36 13.39
C HIS A 108 5.24 -0.81 13.65
N TRP A 109 6.11 -1.11 12.69
CA TRP A 109 7.03 -2.24 12.81
C TRP A 109 8.26 -2.07 11.92
N GLY A 110 9.33 -2.78 12.27
CA GLY A 110 10.56 -2.79 11.49
C GLY A 110 11.40 -1.51 11.59
N GLU A 111 12.70 -1.68 11.36
CA GLU A 111 13.68 -0.61 11.29
C GLU A 111 14.43 -0.77 9.97
N PHE A 112 14.07 0.06 8.99
CA PHE A 112 14.63 -0.01 7.66
C PHE A 112 15.50 1.21 7.38
N LYS A 113 16.30 1.15 6.31
CA LYS A 113 17.00 2.31 5.73
C LYS A 113 16.34 2.72 4.43
N ASN A 114 16.04 1.76 3.56
CA ASN A 114 15.48 2.04 2.23
C ASN A 114 14.62 0.88 1.69
N PRO A 115 13.50 0.54 2.35
CA PRO A 115 12.60 -0.50 1.86
C PRO A 115 11.88 0.00 0.60
N HIS A 116 11.66 -0.90 -0.35
CA HIS A 116 11.10 -0.55 -1.66
C HIS A 116 9.84 -1.34 -2.00
N SER A 117 9.72 -2.60 -1.57
CA SER A 117 8.56 -3.43 -1.92
C SER A 117 8.22 -4.35 -0.76
N ILE A 118 6.96 -4.79 -0.75
CA ILE A 118 6.39 -5.65 0.27
C ILE A 118 5.49 -6.70 -0.39
N ALA A 119 5.50 -7.91 0.15
CA ALA A 119 4.55 -8.97 -0.20
C ALA A 119 4.09 -9.66 1.08
N VAL A 120 2.84 -10.10 1.13
CA VAL A 120 2.29 -10.86 2.23
C VAL A 120 1.89 -12.25 1.77
N CYS A 121 2.06 -13.24 2.63
CA CYS A 121 1.67 -14.61 2.34
C CYS A 121 0.14 -14.71 2.25
N VAL A 122 -0.37 -15.53 1.32
CA VAL A 122 -1.82 -15.72 1.10
C VAL A 122 -2.57 -16.20 2.34
N ASN A 123 -1.90 -16.94 3.22
CA ASN A 123 -2.47 -17.43 4.48
C ASN A 123 -2.19 -16.50 5.67
N GLY A 124 -1.63 -15.31 5.42
CA GLY A 124 -1.34 -14.32 6.44
C GLY A 124 -0.24 -14.71 7.43
N SER A 125 0.54 -15.76 7.19
CA SER A 125 1.55 -16.24 8.17
C SER A 125 2.84 -15.43 8.19
N ALA A 126 3.13 -14.70 7.12
CA ALA A 126 4.35 -13.94 6.99
C ALA A 126 4.21 -12.79 6.01
N LEU A 127 5.03 -11.76 6.20
CA LEU A 127 5.29 -10.73 5.21
C LEU A 127 6.78 -10.64 4.89
N TYR A 128 7.09 -10.15 3.70
CA TYR A 128 8.43 -9.99 3.17
C TYR A 128 8.62 -8.56 2.67
N VAL A 129 9.77 -7.96 3.00
CA VAL A 129 10.12 -6.60 2.55
C VAL A 129 11.46 -6.65 1.83
N SER A 130 11.51 -6.12 0.62
CA SER A 130 12.78 -5.91 -0.10
C SER A 130 13.36 -4.55 0.26
N GLU A 131 14.59 -4.53 0.75
CA GLU A 131 15.34 -3.33 1.08
C GLU A 131 16.52 -3.15 0.14
N ILE A 132 16.66 -1.94 -0.40
CA ILE A 132 17.73 -1.55 -1.30
C ILE A 132 18.94 -1.12 -0.46
N GLY A 133 20.05 -1.82 -0.65
CA GLY A 133 21.34 -1.46 -0.07
C GLY A 133 22.02 -0.32 -0.82
N THR A 134 23.17 0.13 -0.31
CA THR A 134 24.01 1.10 -1.03
C THR A 134 24.73 0.47 -2.22
N ASN A 135 24.76 -0.87 -2.30
CA ASN A 135 25.29 -1.66 -3.40
C ASN A 135 24.59 -3.04 -3.45
N HIS A 136 24.90 -3.83 -4.48
CA HIS A 136 24.28 -5.14 -4.70
C HIS A 136 24.49 -6.13 -3.54
N GLN A 137 25.60 -6.01 -2.79
CA GLN A 137 25.90 -6.89 -1.65
C GLN A 137 25.13 -6.53 -0.37
N THR A 138 24.53 -5.33 -0.31
CA THR A 138 23.83 -4.84 0.89
C THR A 138 22.30 -4.82 0.73
N ASN A 139 21.78 -5.31 -0.40
CA ASN A 139 20.37 -5.59 -0.56
C ASN A 139 19.91 -6.66 0.44
N ARG A 140 18.74 -6.48 1.03
CA ARG A 140 18.17 -7.42 2.02
C ARG A 140 16.75 -7.79 1.69
N ILE A 141 16.38 -9.01 2.04
CA ILE A 141 14.99 -9.43 2.14
C ILE A 141 14.69 -9.70 3.61
N TRP A 142 13.78 -8.92 4.16
CA TRP A 142 13.28 -9.13 5.51
C TRP A 142 12.12 -10.11 5.46
N LYS A 143 12.01 -10.96 6.48
CA LYS A 143 10.84 -11.80 6.73
C LYS A 143 10.31 -11.51 8.12
N TYR A 144 9.03 -11.22 8.23
CA TYR A 144 8.32 -11.10 9.49
C TYR A 144 7.29 -12.20 9.59
N VAL A 145 7.24 -12.88 10.73
CA VAL A 145 6.19 -13.84 11.05
C VAL A 145 5.04 -13.05 11.66
N LEU A 146 3.84 -13.26 11.12
CA LEU A 146 2.61 -12.66 11.62
C LEU A 146 1.97 -13.66 12.58
N VAL A 147 1.56 -13.18 13.75
CA VAL A 147 0.95 -13.96 14.83
C VAL A 147 -0.48 -13.51 15.11
#